data_AF-A0A6I2R569-F1
#
_entry.id   AF-A0A6I2R569-F1
#
_cell.length_a   1.000
_cell.length_b   1.000
_cell.length_c   1.000
_cell.angle_alpha   90.00
_cell.angle_beta   90.00
_cell.angle_gamma   90.00
#
_symmetry.space_group_name_H-M   'P 1'
#
loop_
_entity.id
_entity.type
_entity.pdbx_description
1 polymer ?
#
loop_
_entity_poly.entity_id
_entity_poly.type
_entity_poly.pdbx_seq_one_letter_code
_entity_poly.pdbx_strand_id
1 'polypeptide(L)'
;MKTRECDVGGAVRLPKQFYERPLTLEESRFASEHISIVYRYLRQQGLNSDEWFDVVIFRYLLSVKRYFALPELQKLKFITVACSAMRSAVGHERRKQASEPVTVSLFDVIPGTEDLCYIDTIAAPETN
;
A
#
# COMPACT_ATOMS: atom_id res chain seq x y z
N MET A 1 -19.18 19.62 -17.41
CA MET A 1 -18.73 18.21 -17.42
C MET A 1 -18.52 17.80 -15.97
N LYS A 2 -19.52 17.16 -15.35
CA LYS A 2 -19.55 16.89 -13.90
C LYS A 2 -18.75 15.63 -13.63
N THR A 3 -17.55 15.76 -13.07
CA THR A 3 -16.78 14.64 -12.54
C THR A 3 -17.67 13.91 -11.54
N ARG A 4 -17.97 12.65 -11.84
CA ARG A 4 -18.62 11.75 -10.90
C ARG A 4 -17.58 11.45 -9.83
N GLU A 5 -17.70 12.13 -8.70
CA GLU A 5 -17.08 11.69 -7.46
C GLU A 5 -17.70 10.33 -7.13
N CYS A 6 -17.00 9.26 -7.51
CA CYS A 6 -17.28 7.94 -7.00
C CYS A 6 -16.83 7.95 -5.54
N ASP A 7 -17.75 8.36 -4.66
CA ASP A 7 -17.64 8.20 -3.22
C ASP A 7 -17.71 6.69 -2.89
N VAL A 8 -16.60 5.98 -3.12
CA VAL A 8 -16.50 4.54 -2.88
C VAL A 8 -16.15 4.32 -1.42
N GLY A 9 -17.18 4.30 -0.59
CA GLY A 9 -17.20 3.58 0.67
C GLY A 9 -16.53 4.30 1.83
N GLY A 10 -17.34 5.02 2.61
CA GLY A 10 -17.04 5.28 4.02
C GLY A 10 -16.53 3.98 4.65
N ALA A 11 -15.26 3.98 5.07
CA ALA A 11 -14.54 2.77 5.39
C ALA A 11 -15.05 2.20 6.72
N VAL A 12 -16.06 1.33 6.66
CA VAL A 12 -16.39 0.45 7.77
C VAL A 12 -15.15 -0.40 8.04
N ARG A 13 -14.39 -0.01 9.07
CA ARG A 13 -13.19 -0.69 9.53
C ARG A 13 -13.63 -1.77 10.51
N LEU A 14 -13.29 -3.01 10.19
CA LEU A 14 -13.53 -4.15 11.09
C LEU A 14 -12.45 -4.17 12.20
N PRO A 15 -12.69 -4.89 13.31
CA PRO A 15 -11.71 -5.01 14.39
C PRO A 15 -10.36 -5.54 13.92
N LYS A 16 -9.25 -5.16 14.57
CA LYS A 16 -7.89 -5.57 14.19
C LYS A 16 -7.74 -7.09 14.06
N GLN A 17 -8.31 -7.83 15.00
CA GLN A 17 -8.28 -9.30 15.05
C GLN A 17 -8.86 -9.96 13.78
N PHE A 18 -9.85 -9.32 13.13
CA PHE A 18 -10.41 -9.80 11.87
C PHE A 18 -9.38 -9.79 10.74
N TYR A 19 -8.47 -8.82 10.74
CA TYR A 19 -7.44 -8.72 9.71
C TYR A 19 -6.23 -9.61 10.00
N GLU A 20 -5.94 -9.86 11.28
CA GLU A 20 -4.81 -10.70 11.72
C GLU A 20 -5.07 -12.20 11.60
N ARG A 21 -6.33 -12.66 11.71
CA ARG A 21 -6.65 -14.08 11.54
C ARG A 21 -6.22 -14.60 10.15
N PRO A 22 -5.89 -15.89 9.97
CA PRO A 22 -5.71 -16.45 8.63
C PRO A 22 -7.01 -16.39 7.80
N LEU A 23 -6.89 -16.56 6.49
CA LEU A 23 -8.07 -16.78 5.63
C LEU A 23 -8.77 -18.07 6.03
N THR A 24 -10.10 -18.08 5.99
CA THR A 24 -10.86 -19.33 6.10
C THR A 24 -10.64 -20.18 4.85
N LEU A 25 -11.03 -21.46 4.90
CA LEU A 25 -10.92 -22.35 3.74
C LEU A 25 -11.68 -21.81 2.52
N GLU A 26 -12.88 -21.27 2.73
CA GLU A 26 -13.71 -20.69 1.68
C GLU A 26 -13.08 -19.44 1.08
N GLU A 27 -12.59 -18.53 1.94
CA GLU A 27 -11.88 -17.33 1.49
C GLU A 27 -10.61 -17.69 0.71
N SER A 28 -9.88 -18.71 1.15
CA SER A 28 -8.66 -19.19 0.48
C SER A 28 -8.95 -19.79 -0.90
N ARG A 29 -10.02 -20.57 -1.04
CA ARG A 29 -10.45 -21.12 -2.34
C ARG A 29 -10.86 -20.00 -3.28
N PHE A 30 -11.70 -19.09 -2.80
CA PHE A 30 -12.14 -17.92 -3.56
C PHE A 30 -10.95 -17.05 -4.01
N ALA A 31 -9.98 -16.80 -3.13
CA ALA A 31 -8.77 -16.07 -3.46
C ALA A 31 -7.95 -16.77 -4.56
N SER A 32 -7.85 -18.10 -4.50
CA SER A 32 -7.10 -18.89 -5.49
C SER A 32 -7.77 -18.86 -6.86
N GLU A 33 -9.09 -19.01 -6.92
CA GLU A 33 -9.87 -18.95 -8.17
C GLU A 33 -9.79 -17.59 -8.85
N HIS A 34 -9.73 -16.51 -8.05
CA HIS A 34 -9.72 -15.14 -8.54
C HIS A 34 -8.34 -14.48 -8.59
N ILE A 35 -7.25 -15.23 -8.34
CA ILE A 35 -5.89 -14.67 -8.25
C ILE A 35 -5.43 -14.03 -9.57
N SER A 36 -5.95 -14.49 -10.71
CA SER A 36 -5.70 -13.93 -12.04
C SER A 36 -6.03 -12.44 -12.16
N ILE A 37 -6.90 -11.92 -11.28
CA ILE A 37 -7.23 -10.48 -11.20
C ILE A 37 -5.99 -9.66 -10.86
N VAL A 38 -5.10 -10.17 -10.00
CA VAL A 38 -3.87 -9.47 -9.58
C VAL A 38 -2.95 -9.26 -10.78
N TYR A 39 -2.64 -10.33 -11.51
CA TYR A 39 -1.79 -10.26 -12.70
C TYR A 39 -2.40 -9.39 -13.81
N ARG A 40 -3.72 -9.49 -14.02
CA ARG A 40 -4.40 -8.62 -14.98
C ARG A 40 -4.32 -7.15 -14.57
N TYR A 41 -4.50 -6.85 -13.29
CA TYR A 41 -4.40 -5.48 -12.77
C TYR A 41 -2.99 -4.92 -12.99
N LEU A 42 -1.95 -5.65 -12.59
CA LEU A 42 -0.55 -5.23 -12.76
C LEU A 42 -0.24 -4.93 -14.24
N ARG A 43 -0.62 -5.85 -15.14
CA ARG A 43 -0.46 -5.67 -16.59
C ARG A 43 -1.18 -4.42 -17.11
N GLN A 44 -2.44 -4.20 -16.69
CA GLN A 44 -3.23 -3.04 -17.12
C GLN A 44 -2.69 -1.71 -16.59
N GLN A 45 -2.00 -1.71 -15.45
CA GLN A 45 -1.37 -0.52 -14.88
C GLN A 45 0.08 -0.32 -15.35
N GLY A 46 0.64 -1.24 -16.14
CA GLY A 46 2.04 -1.20 -16.55
C GLY A 46 3.03 -1.38 -15.39
N LEU A 47 2.62 -2.11 -14.34
CA LEU A 47 3.45 -2.35 -13.16
C LEU A 47 4.23 -3.67 -13.32
N ASN A 48 5.54 -3.63 -13.06
CA ASN A 48 6.36 -4.83 -13.05
C ASN A 48 5.91 -5.76 -11.92
N SER A 49 5.66 -7.05 -12.22
CA SER A 49 5.25 -8.03 -11.21
C SER A 49 6.28 -8.20 -10.12
N ASP A 50 7.57 -8.18 -10.45
CA ASP A 50 8.64 -8.49 -9.51
C ASP A 50 8.78 -7.41 -8.43
N GLU A 51 8.33 -6.19 -8.73
CA GLU A 51 8.37 -5.04 -7.82
C GLU A 51 7.02 -4.84 -7.09
N TRP A 52 5.91 -5.05 -7.79
CA TRP A 52 4.59 -4.62 -7.30
C TRP A 52 3.71 -5.75 -6.77
N PHE A 53 4.04 -7.02 -7.02
CA PHE A 53 3.19 -8.15 -6.64
C PHE A 53 2.92 -8.17 -5.13
N ASP A 54 3.96 -8.06 -4.31
CA ASP A 54 3.84 -8.09 -2.84
C ASP A 54 3.01 -6.91 -2.31
N VAL A 55 3.15 -5.73 -2.93
CA VAL A 55 2.37 -4.53 -2.55
C VAL A 55 0.87 -4.76 -2.77
N VAL A 56 0.50 -5.36 -3.92
CA VAL A 56 -0.92 -5.51 -4.29
C VAL A 56 -1.55 -6.79 -3.72
N ILE A 57 -0.79 -7.87 -3.53
CA ILE A 57 -1.33 -9.17 -3.11
C ILE A 57 -1.92 -9.10 -1.70
N PHE A 58 -1.24 -8.44 -0.75
CA PHE A 58 -1.78 -8.29 0.61
C PHE A 58 -3.11 -7.54 0.61
N ARG A 59 -3.22 -6.52 -0.23
CA ARG A 59 -4.46 -5.75 -0.35
C ARG A 59 -5.56 -6.51 -1.09
N TYR A 60 -5.21 -7.36 -2.04
CA TYR A 60 -6.13 -8.30 -2.67
C TYR A 60 -6.72 -9.28 -1.65
N LEU A 61 -5.87 -9.96 -0.85
CA LEU A 61 -6.32 -10.91 0.18
C LEU A 61 -7.17 -10.22 1.25
N LEU A 62 -6.83 -8.99 1.62
CA LEU A 62 -7.64 -8.18 2.52
C LEU A 62 -9.02 -7.88 1.93
N SER A 63 -9.08 -7.62 0.63
CA SER A 63 -10.35 -7.41 -0.08
C SER A 63 -11.21 -8.66 -0.10
N VAL A 64 -10.63 -9.85 -0.22
CA VAL A 64 -11.37 -11.13 -0.11
C VAL A 64 -12.08 -11.21 1.24
N LYS A 65 -11.34 -11.04 2.35
CA LYS A 65 -11.94 -11.04 3.70
C LYS A 65 -13.08 -10.04 3.82
N ARG A 66 -12.86 -8.79 3.39
CA ARG A 66 -13.88 -7.74 3.47
C ARG A 66 -15.09 -8.05 2.62
N TYR A 67 -14.90 -8.63 1.43
CA TYR A 67 -15.99 -8.99 0.54
C TYR A 67 -16.91 -10.06 1.15
N PHE A 68 -16.35 -11.02 1.88
CA PHE A 68 -17.14 -12.01 2.63
C PHE A 68 -17.86 -11.41 3.85
N ALA A 69 -17.21 -10.50 4.57
CA ALA A 69 -17.74 -9.95 5.81
C ALA A 69 -18.72 -8.77 5.64
N LEU A 70 -18.67 -8.05 4.52
CA LEU A 70 -19.45 -6.83 4.29
C LEU A 70 -20.41 -7.03 3.09
N PRO A 71 -21.71 -7.29 3.34
CA PRO A 71 -22.71 -7.48 2.28
C PRO A 71 -22.80 -6.30 1.31
N GLU A 72 -22.53 -5.08 1.80
CA GLU A 72 -22.48 -3.86 0.97
C GLU A 72 -21.47 -3.95 -0.17
N LEU A 73 -20.32 -4.63 0.05
CA LEU A 73 -19.32 -4.81 -1.00
C LEU A 73 -19.76 -5.84 -2.04
N GLN A 74 -20.64 -6.78 -1.67
CA GLN A 74 -21.16 -7.82 -2.57
C GLN A 74 -22.20 -7.27 -3.56
N LYS A 75 -22.68 -6.03 -3.37
CA LYS A 75 -23.48 -5.30 -4.37
C LYS A 75 -22.67 -5.00 -5.63
N LEU A 76 -21.34 -5.03 -5.54
CA LEU A 76 -20.41 -4.86 -6.67
C LEU A 76 -19.75 -6.20 -6.99
N LYS A 77 -19.30 -6.36 -8.25
CA LYS A 77 -18.45 -7.51 -8.60
C LYS A 77 -17.13 -7.44 -7.84
N PHE A 78 -16.65 -8.58 -7.35
CA PHE A 78 -15.40 -8.67 -6.58
C PHE A 78 -14.20 -8.02 -7.28
N ILE A 79 -14.07 -8.16 -8.60
CA ILE A 79 -13.02 -7.50 -9.40
C ILE A 79 -12.97 -5.98 -9.16
N THR A 80 -14.12 -5.31 -9.07
CA THR A 80 -14.20 -3.87 -8.87
C THR A 80 -13.64 -3.49 -7.50
N VAL A 81 -14.01 -4.27 -6.47
CA VAL A 81 -13.53 -4.09 -5.09
C VAL A 81 -12.02 -4.32 -5.02
N ALA A 82 -11.53 -5.43 -5.58
CA ALA A 82 -10.12 -5.79 -5.60
C ALA A 82 -9.27 -4.75 -6.34
N CYS A 83 -9.66 -4.32 -7.54
CA CYS A 83 -8.94 -3.31 -8.31
C CYS A 83 -8.91 -1.95 -7.61
N SER A 84 -10.02 -1.55 -6.97
CA SER A 84 -10.05 -0.32 -6.18
C SER A 84 -9.06 -0.37 -5.02
N ALA A 85 -9.08 -1.48 -4.26
CA ALA A 85 -8.18 -1.66 -3.13
C ALA A 85 -6.71 -1.71 -3.56
N MET A 86 -6.36 -2.49 -4.59
CA MET A 86 -5.00 -2.57 -5.13
C MET A 86 -4.49 -1.21 -5.61
N ARG A 87 -5.35 -0.39 -6.25
CA ARG A 87 -5.01 1.00 -6.60
C ARG A 87 -4.63 1.84 -5.40
N SER A 88 -5.37 1.72 -4.29
CA SER A 88 -5.01 2.40 -3.05
C SER A 88 -3.70 1.90 -2.45
N ALA A 89 -3.37 0.61 -2.59
CA ALA A 89 -2.08 0.07 -2.14
C ALA A 89 -0.91 0.66 -2.96
N VAL A 90 -1.04 0.69 -4.28
CA VAL A 90 -0.03 1.32 -5.17
C VAL A 90 0.18 2.79 -4.81
N GLY A 91 -0.90 3.55 -4.62
CA GLY A 91 -0.81 4.96 -4.23
C GLY A 91 -0.24 5.17 -2.82
N HIS A 92 -0.34 4.19 -1.93
CA HIS A 92 0.31 4.25 -0.61
C HIS A 92 1.81 3.97 -0.73
N GLU A 93 2.21 2.91 -1.45
CA GLU A 93 3.63 2.58 -1.60
C GLU A 93 4.39 3.68 -2.35
N ARG A 94 3.83 4.26 -3.41
CA ARG A 94 4.45 5.41 -4.09
C ARG A 94 4.68 6.60 -3.18
N ARG A 95 3.71 6.89 -2.30
CA ARG A 95 3.86 7.98 -1.31
C ARG A 95 4.93 7.65 -0.27
N LYS A 96 4.99 6.39 0.17
CA LYS A 96 6.02 5.91 1.09
C LYS A 96 7.42 6.05 0.47
N GLN A 97 7.61 5.57 -0.76
CA GLN A 97 8.86 5.73 -1.52
C GLN A 97 9.23 7.20 -1.72
N ALA A 98 8.26 8.07 -2.04
CA ALA A 98 8.50 9.50 -2.20
C ALA A 98 8.83 10.24 -0.88
N SER A 99 8.45 9.66 0.26
CA SER A 99 8.73 10.20 1.60
C SER A 99 9.95 9.56 2.27
N GLU A 100 10.63 8.64 1.59
CA GLU A 100 11.77 7.94 2.15
C GLU A 100 12.91 8.94 2.39
N PRO A 101 13.42 9.07 3.63
CA PRO A 101 14.50 9.99 3.92
C PRO A 101 15.73 9.66 3.08
N VAL A 102 16.34 10.68 2.48
CA VAL A 102 17.61 10.52 1.78
C VAL A 102 18.67 10.17 2.82
N THR A 103 19.29 9.00 2.66
CA THR A 103 20.44 8.61 3.47
C THR A 103 21.66 9.41 3.04
N VAL A 104 22.24 10.13 3.99
CA VAL A 104 23.48 10.90 3.82
C VAL A 104 24.50 10.44 4.84
N SER A 105 25.78 10.53 4.49
CA SER A 105 26.89 10.34 5.43
C SER A 105 27.01 11.57 6.33
N LEU A 106 27.46 11.35 7.57
CA LEU A 106 27.83 12.47 8.45
C LEU A 106 28.99 13.29 7.84
N PHE A 107 29.81 12.70 6.99
CA PHE A 107 30.90 13.37 6.30
C PHE A 107 30.49 13.97 4.94
N ASP A 108 29.20 13.91 4.56
CA ASP A 108 28.73 14.59 3.35
C ASP A 108 28.58 16.09 3.61
N VAL A 109 28.90 16.89 2.59
CA VAL A 109 28.69 18.35 2.60
C VAL A 109 27.19 18.65 2.58
N ILE A 110 26.77 19.57 3.44
CA ILE A 110 25.38 20.00 3.51
C ILE A 110 25.04 20.79 2.23
N PRO A 111 23.96 20.46 1.51
CA PRO A 111 23.60 21.18 0.29
C PRO A 111 23.43 22.68 0.53
N GLY A 112 24.17 23.49 -0.22
CA GLY A 112 24.11 24.96 -0.13
C GLY A 112 25.03 25.60 0.90
N THR A 113 25.97 24.85 1.49
CA THR A 113 27.03 25.39 2.36
C THR A 113 28.40 25.37 1.65
N GLU A 114 29.29 26.25 2.09
CA GLU A 114 30.69 26.30 1.64
C GLU A 114 31.52 25.33 2.50
N ASP A 115 31.38 24.02 2.22
CA ASP A 115 32.16 22.92 2.81
C ASP A 115 31.80 22.46 4.24
N LEU A 116 30.65 22.88 4.79
CA LEU A 116 30.20 22.39 6.10
C LEU A 116 29.63 20.97 5.97
N CYS A 117 30.18 20.01 6.70
CA CYS A 117 29.68 18.63 6.72
C CYS A 117 28.61 18.45 7.80
N TYR A 118 27.74 17.43 7.66
CA TYR A 118 26.72 17.13 8.67
C TYR A 118 27.31 16.87 10.07
N ILE A 119 28.51 16.29 10.15
CA ILE A 119 29.23 16.03 11.41
C ILE A 119 29.56 17.30 12.19
N ASP A 120 29.78 18.42 11.52
CA ASP A 120 30.15 19.71 12.14
C ASP A 120 28.96 20.37 12.83
N THR A 121 27.73 19.90 12.56
CA THR A 121 26.50 20.42 13.17
C THR A 121 26.11 19.72 14.48
N ILE A 122 26.80 18.62 14.82
CA ILE A 122 26.53 17.87 16.04
C ILE A 122 27.22 18.57 17.21
N ALA A 123 26.46 18.93 18.25
CA ALA A 123 27.03 19.53 19.44
C ALA A 123 28.05 18.58 20.09
N ALA A 124 29.18 19.13 20.54
CA ALA A 124 30.15 18.37 21.30
C ALA A 124 29.47 17.78 22.56
N PRO A 125 29.79 16.54 22.96
CA PRO A 125 29.23 15.96 24.17
C PRO A 125 29.62 16.82 25.37
N GLU A 126 28.66 17.12 26.23
CA GLU A 126 28.89 17.79 27.52
C GLU A 126 29.91 16.97 28.32
N THR A 127 31.12 17.47 28.48
CA THR A 127 32.14 16.82 29.32
C THR A 127 31.74 17.01 30.78
N ASN A 128 31.37 15.93 31.47
CA ASN A 128 31.08 15.88 32.90
C ASN A 128 32.30 15.37 33.67
#